data_AF-A0A7X7ZKN6-F1
#
_entry.id   AF-A0A7X7ZKN6-F1
#
_cell.length_a   1.000
_cell.length_b   1.000
_cell.length_c   1.000
_cell.angle_alpha   90.00
_cell.angle_beta   90.00
_cell.angle_gamma   90.00
#
_symmetry.space_group_name_H-M   'P 1'
#
loop_
_entity.id
_entity.type
_entity.pdbx_description
1 polymer ?
#
loop_
_entity_poly.entity_id
_entity_poly.type
_entity_poly.pdbx_seq_one_letter_code
_entity_poly.pdbx_strand_id
1 'polypeptide(L)'
;SAQKRTGDAFLQHGSIPLEKDEALLAAVSSPGETPESLGMTSLSEALGRPVDFDAAVGPFVQGFADLFGASFERYALSAEDLEAVRALQAAKYASDDWTFRRAAPAR
;
A
#
# COMPACT_ATOMS: atom_id res chain seq x y z
N SER A 1 -5.92 -6.30 1.11
CA SER A 1 -4.54 -6.59 0.65
C SER A 1 -4.60 -7.08 -0.79
N ALA A 2 -3.45 -7.15 -1.48
CA ALA A 2 -3.34 -7.66 -2.84
C ALA A 2 -2.03 -8.44 -3.03
N GLN A 3 -2.03 -9.38 -3.97
CA GLN A 3 -0.89 -10.25 -4.27
C GLN A 3 -0.62 -10.33 -5.76
N LYS A 4 0.66 -10.43 -6.13
CA LYS A 4 1.09 -10.83 -7.47
C LYS A 4 2.23 -11.85 -7.37
N ARG A 5 2.20 -12.91 -8.19
CA ARG A 5 3.28 -13.90 -8.31
C ARG A 5 3.91 -13.81 -9.71
N THR A 6 5.23 -13.90 -9.77
CA THR A 6 6.01 -13.94 -11.01
C THR A 6 7.14 -14.95 -10.82
N GLY A 7 7.10 -16.06 -11.56
CA GLY A 7 8.09 -17.14 -11.40
C GLY A 7 8.06 -17.73 -9.99
N ASP A 8 9.23 -17.78 -9.36
CA ASP A 8 9.45 -18.25 -7.98
C ASP A 8 9.20 -17.16 -6.91
N ALA A 9 9.05 -15.90 -7.31
CA ALA A 9 8.81 -14.78 -6.40
C ALA A 9 7.34 -14.36 -6.33
N PHE A 10 6.94 -13.78 -5.19
CA PHE A 10 5.65 -13.11 -5.06
C PHE A 10 5.80 -11.79 -4.29
N LEU A 11 4.91 -10.85 -4.60
CA LEU A 11 4.72 -9.57 -3.92
C LEU A 11 3.37 -9.61 -3.22
N GLN A 12 3.37 -9.48 -1.90
CA GLN A 12 2.19 -9.27 -1.07
C GLN A 12 2.24 -7.85 -0.51
N HIS A 13 1.16 -7.09 -0.68
CA HIS A 13 1.09 -5.72 -0.15
C HIS A 13 -0.33 -5.34 0.32
N GLY A 14 -0.41 -4.25 1.06
CA GLY A 14 -1.66 -3.70 1.55
C GLY A 14 -1.43 -2.35 2.24
N SER A 15 -2.52 -1.79 2.74
CA SER A 15 -2.52 -0.55 3.50
C SER A 15 -3.15 -0.80 4.86
N ILE A 16 -2.64 -0.11 5.89
CA ILE A 16 -3.21 -0.11 7.24
C ILE A 16 -3.56 1.34 7.58
N PRO A 17 -4.84 1.68 7.81
CA PRO A 17 -5.21 3.04 8.20
C PRO A 17 -4.62 3.41 9.57
N LEU A 18 -3.76 4.42 9.61
CA LEU A 18 -3.23 4.96 10.88
C LEU A 18 -4.27 5.86 11.56
N GLU A 19 -4.92 6.68 10.75
CA GLU A 19 -6.05 7.54 11.09
C GLU A 19 -7.20 7.28 10.12
N LYS A 20 -8.39 7.74 10.52
CA LYS A 20 -9.64 7.46 9.81
C LYS A 20 -10.16 8.75 9.16
N ASP A 21 -10.39 8.68 7.85
CA ASP A 21 -11.15 9.68 7.10
C ASP A 21 -12.13 8.97 6.15
N GLU A 22 -13.29 8.60 6.71
CA GLU A 22 -14.33 7.89 5.94
C GLU A 22 -14.95 8.78 4.86
N ALA A 23 -15.05 10.09 5.11
CA ALA A 23 -15.65 11.03 4.16
C ALA A 23 -14.78 11.14 2.90
N LEU A 24 -13.46 11.31 3.08
CA LEU A 24 -12.52 11.34 1.96
C LEU A 24 -12.51 9.99 1.24
N LEU A 25 -12.44 8.88 1.97
CA LEU A 25 -12.40 7.56 1.35
C LEU A 25 -13.65 7.27 0.51
N ALA A 26 -14.84 7.61 1.02
CA ALA A 26 -16.08 7.49 0.26
C ALA A 26 -16.06 8.37 -1.00
N ALA A 27 -15.63 9.63 -0.86
CA ALA A 27 -15.59 10.57 -1.98
C ALA A 27 -14.67 10.12 -3.13
N VAL A 28 -13.56 9.44 -2.83
CA VAL A 28 -12.60 8.98 -3.87
C VAL A 28 -12.89 7.57 -4.39
N SER A 29 -13.54 6.71 -3.59
CA SER A 29 -13.81 5.32 -3.97
C SER A 29 -15.10 5.18 -4.78
N SER A 30 -16.12 5.98 -4.44
CA SER A 30 -17.44 5.96 -5.04
C SER A 30 -17.95 7.39 -5.30
N PRO A 31 -17.30 8.15 -6.21
CA PRO A 31 -17.65 9.54 -6.45
C PRO A 31 -19.10 9.66 -6.95
N GLY A 32 -19.92 10.44 -6.24
CA GLY A 32 -21.32 10.68 -6.59
C GLY A 32 -22.33 9.73 -5.93
N GLU A 33 -21.88 8.77 -5.13
CA GLU A 33 -22.74 7.90 -4.33
C GLU A 33 -22.91 8.46 -2.90
N THR A 34 -24.04 8.17 -2.26
CA THR A 34 -24.24 8.49 -0.85
C THR A 34 -23.31 7.62 -0.01
N PRO A 35 -22.46 8.19 0.86
CA PRO A 35 -21.54 7.40 1.68
C PRO A 35 -22.32 6.46 2.62
N GLU A 36 -22.25 5.16 2.37
CA GLU A 36 -22.56 4.17 3.38
C GLU A 36 -21.37 4.05 4.35
N SER A 37 -21.62 3.75 5.62
CA SER A 37 -20.54 3.50 6.57
C SER A 37 -19.70 2.33 6.06
N LEU A 38 -18.43 2.59 5.75
CA LEU A 38 -17.52 1.60 5.17
C LEU A 38 -17.09 0.52 6.18
N GLY A 39 -17.53 0.61 7.44
CA GLY A 39 -17.18 -0.34 8.50
C GLY A 39 -15.68 -0.41 8.78
N MET A 40 -14.98 0.73 8.63
CA MET A 40 -13.53 0.82 8.76
C MET A 40 -13.12 1.29 10.16
N THR A 41 -11.99 0.77 10.65
CA THR A 41 -11.29 1.29 11.82
C THR A 41 -9.86 1.72 11.44
N SER A 42 -9.20 2.44 12.35
CA SER A 42 -7.80 2.84 12.22
C SER A 42 -6.99 2.33 13.41
N LEU A 43 -5.66 2.30 13.30
CA LEU A 43 -4.82 1.97 14.45
C LEU A 43 -5.03 2.94 15.62
N SER A 44 -5.24 4.22 15.33
CA SER A 44 -5.48 5.22 16.37
C SER A 44 -6.78 4.95 17.13
N GLU A 45 -7.84 4.57 16.41
CA GLU A 45 -9.13 4.20 17.00
C GLU A 45 -9.02 2.90 17.80
N ALA A 46 -8.39 1.87 17.24
CA ALA A 46 -8.22 0.56 17.89
C ALA A 46 -7.36 0.64 19.17
N LEU A 47 -6.38 1.53 19.22
CA LEU A 47 -5.52 1.75 20.38
C LEU A 47 -6.02 2.84 21.34
N GLY A 48 -7.07 3.58 20.97
CA GLY A 48 -7.62 4.68 21.78
C GLY A 48 -6.66 5.86 21.96
N ARG A 49 -5.68 6.04 21.05
CA ARG A 49 -4.70 7.14 21.08
C ARG A 49 -4.21 7.46 19.66
N PRO A 50 -3.71 8.67 19.37
CA PRO A 50 -3.06 8.97 18.10
C PRO A 50 -1.86 8.04 17.83
N VAL A 51 -1.72 7.64 16.57
CA VAL A 51 -0.62 6.82 16.05
C VAL A 51 -0.16 7.40 14.73
N ASP A 52 1.08 7.89 14.68
CA ASP A 52 1.74 8.29 13.45
C ASP A 52 2.59 7.15 12.86
N PHE A 53 3.24 7.43 11.73
CA PHE A 53 4.08 6.46 11.04
C PHE A 53 5.25 5.97 11.91
N ASP A 54 5.95 6.88 12.59
CA ASP A 54 7.13 6.55 13.38
C ASP A 54 6.78 5.67 14.59
N ALA A 55 5.61 5.90 15.20
CA ALA A 55 5.07 5.05 16.26
C ALA A 55 4.64 3.66 15.77
N ALA A 56 4.27 3.52 14.50
CA ALA A 56 3.75 2.27 13.94
C ALA A 56 4.84 1.40 13.29
N VAL A 57 5.79 1.99 12.57
CA VAL A 57 6.71 1.27 11.70
C VAL A 57 7.61 0.28 12.45
N GLY A 58 8.11 0.66 13.64
CA GLY A 58 8.95 -0.19 14.47
C GLY A 58 8.26 -1.49 14.90
N PRO A 59 7.10 -1.41 15.58
CA PRO A 59 6.28 -2.58 15.93
C PRO A 59 5.90 -3.46 14.72
N PHE A 60 5.61 -2.88 13.56
CA PHE A 60 5.33 -3.67 12.35
C PHE A 60 6.56 -4.44 11.88
N VAL A 61 7.73 -3.81 11.80
CA VAL A 61 8.98 -4.51 11.41
C VAL A 61 9.28 -5.64 12.39
N GLN A 62 9.14 -5.40 13.70
CA GLN A 62 9.37 -6.42 14.72
C GLN A 62 8.36 -7.58 14.60
N GLY A 63 7.07 -7.29 14.46
CA GLY A 63 6.04 -8.33 14.33
C GLY A 63 6.24 -9.21 13.10
N PHE A 64 6.69 -8.63 11.97
CA PHE A 64 7.07 -9.42 10.80
C PHE A 64 8.32 -10.27 11.07
N ALA A 65 9.34 -9.72 11.74
CA ALA A 65 10.57 -10.44 12.06
C ALA A 65 10.26 -11.66 12.93
N ASP A 66 9.45 -11.48 13.97
CA ASP A 66 9.02 -12.54 14.89
C ASP A 66 8.18 -13.61 14.17
N LEU A 67 7.21 -13.20 13.36
CA LEU A 67 6.31 -14.12 12.65
C LEU A 67 7.05 -14.99 11.64
N PHE A 68 8.00 -14.41 10.89
CA PHE A 68 8.75 -15.13 9.86
C PHE A 68 10.06 -15.74 10.36
N GLY A 69 10.45 -15.49 11.62
CA GLY A 69 11.74 -15.89 12.15
C GLY A 69 12.92 -15.31 11.33
N ALA A 70 12.79 -14.05 10.91
CA ALA A 70 13.70 -13.39 9.98
C ALA A 70 14.32 -12.13 10.59
N SER A 71 15.51 -11.74 10.13
CA SER A 71 16.11 -10.43 10.41
C SER A 71 15.96 -9.51 9.21
N PHE A 72 15.56 -8.26 9.45
CA PHE A 72 15.51 -7.23 8.41
C PHE A 72 16.75 -6.35 8.44
N GLU A 73 17.32 -6.10 7.26
CA GLU A 73 18.41 -5.15 7.07
C GLU A 73 17.92 -3.98 6.21
N ARG A 74 18.45 -2.77 6.46
CA ARG A 74 18.14 -1.63 5.60
C ARG A 74 18.76 -1.85 4.23
N TYR A 75 17.91 -1.90 3.22
CA TYR A 75 18.33 -1.90 1.82
C TYR A 75 18.25 -0.47 1.25
N ALA A 76 19.34 -0.01 0.67
CA ALA A 76 19.39 1.25 -0.07
C ALA A 76 19.49 0.94 -1.57
N LEU A 77 18.61 1.56 -2.36
CA LEU A 77 18.65 1.43 -3.80
C LEU A 77 19.97 2.01 -4.34
N SER A 78 20.63 1.26 -5.22
CA SER A 78 21.80 1.72 -5.95
C SER A 78 21.43 2.78 -6.99
N ALA A 79 22.43 3.43 -7.59
CA ALA A 79 22.20 4.37 -8.69
C ALA A 79 21.52 3.68 -9.89
N GLU A 80 21.90 2.44 -10.18
CA GLU A 80 21.30 1.60 -11.24
C GLU A 80 19.85 1.23 -10.92
N ASP A 81 19.56 0.84 -9.67
CA ASP A 81 18.18 0.57 -9.23
C ASP A 81 17.30 1.81 -9.42
N LEU A 82 17.82 2.99 -9.06
CA LEU A 82 17.09 4.25 -9.20
C LEU A 82 16.88 4.64 -10.67
N GLU A 83 17.81 4.31 -11.57
CA GLU A 83 17.60 4.44 -13.02
C GLU A 83 16.47 3.54 -13.52
N ALA A 84 16.48 2.27 -13.10
CA ALA A 84 15.42 1.33 -13.45
C ALA A 84 14.04 1.78 -12.91
N VAL A 85 13.98 2.29 -11.68
CA VAL A 85 12.76 2.88 -11.08
C VAL A 85 12.27 4.06 -11.91
N ARG A 86 13.16 5.00 -12.30
CA ARG A 86 12.78 6.16 -13.13
C ARG A 86 12.26 5.73 -14.50
N ALA A 87 12.90 4.75 -15.14
CA ALA A 87 12.44 4.20 -16.41
C ALA A 87 11.05 3.56 -16.29
N LEU A 88 10.81 2.77 -15.23
CA LEU A 88 9.50 2.17 -14.94
C LEU A 88 8.42 3.21 -14.63
N GLN A 89 8.77 4.25 -13.88
CA GLN A 89 7.87 5.36 -13.60
C GLN A 89 7.45 6.05 -14.90
N ALA A 90 8.42 6.47 -15.73
CA ALA A 90 8.16 7.18 -16.98
C ALA A 90 7.34 6.35 -17.97
N ALA A 91 7.66 5.06 -18.13
CA ALA A 91 6.99 4.19 -19.08
C ALA A 91 5.61 3.71 -18.62
N LYS A 92 5.30 3.76 -17.32
CA LYS A 92 4.09 3.13 -16.75
C LYS A 92 3.45 3.96 -15.64
N TYR A 93 4.07 4.06 -14.48
CA TYR A 93 3.37 4.54 -13.28
C TYR A 93 3.07 6.05 -13.26
N ALA A 94 3.70 6.83 -14.13
CA ALA A 94 3.38 8.24 -14.38
C ALA A 94 2.71 8.47 -15.75
N SER A 95 2.38 7.39 -16.47
CA SER A 95 1.75 7.46 -17.79
C SER A 95 0.23 7.36 -17.65
N ASP A 96 -0.48 8.33 -18.23
CA ASP A 96 -1.94 8.31 -18.33
C ASP A 96 -2.43 7.11 -19.15
N ASP A 97 -1.75 6.82 -20.27
CA ASP A 97 -2.07 5.67 -21.12
C ASP A 97 -2.03 4.35 -20.33
N TRP A 98 -1.08 4.23 -19.39
CA TRP A 98 -1.02 3.07 -18.51
C TRP A 98 -2.07 3.10 -17.40
N THR A 99 -2.30 4.26 -16.78
CA THR A 99 -3.19 4.41 -15.61
C THR A 99 -4.66 4.31 -15.98
N PHE A 100 -5.06 4.93 -17.09
CA PHE A 100 -6.44 4.97 -17.58
C PHE A 100 -6.74 3.89 -18.64
N ARG A 101 -5.80 2.96 -18.89
CA ARG A 101 -6.10 1.82 -19.76
C ARG A 101 -7.30 1.06 -19.22
N ARG A 102 -8.25 0.75 -20.12
CA ARG A 102 -9.31 -0.22 -19.79
C ARG A 102 -8.70 -1.61 -19.72
N ALA A 103 -8.93 -2.32 -18.62
CA ALA A 103 -8.62 -3.73 -18.56
C ALA A 103 -9.43 -4.45 -19.66
N ALA A 104 -8.77 -5.32 -20.44
CA ALA A 104 -9.52 -6.25 -21.28
C ALA A 104 -10.41 -7.11 -20.37
N PRO A 105 -11.64 -7.47 -20.80
CA PRO A 105 -12.49 -8.34 -20.00
C PRO A 105 -11.73 -9.62 -19.66
N ALA A 106 -11.79 -10.02 -18.39
CA ALA A 106 -11.22 -11.29 -17.95
C ALA A 106 -11.82 -12.42 -18.80
N ARG A 107 -10.96 -13.25 -19.39
CA ARG A 107 -11.37 -14.48 -20.08
C ARG A 107 -11.66 -15.58 -19.08
#